data_AF-A0A369K333-F1
#
_entry.id   AF-A0A369K333-F1
#
_cell.length_a   1.000
_cell.length_b   1.000
_cell.length_c   1.000
_cell.angle_alpha   90.00
_cell.angle_beta   90.00
_cell.angle_gamma   90.00
#
_symmetry.space_group_name_H-M   'P 1'
#
loop_
_entity.id
_entity.type
_entity.pdbx_description
1 polymer ?
#
loop_
_entity_poly.entity_id
_entity_poly.type
_entity_poly.pdbx_seq_one_letter_code
_entity_poly.pdbx_strand_id
1 'polypeptide(L)'
;MLRIEFLPDVLYTDTLPLVEGILQLKSTEDTTFLSGNVQTVKAQECIWKNNHSTVFLASLDDSTQVALKFALDSQSRSDLDIEAKNYGCLRKLEGSVVPIFYGLFKAQGQSLGRNDNEIFCIMLEYCGERLPDSIENLLLAERRKIFTLLGELHRFGYDQKAFGGANIVVQDGKYRLIDLHSLVPHACQFNGDWKWDSQYIAHIGCDVLEAIGEDNRVWSTRKHPRIKIGHKVYSAFVFPSQEFIDTLVKPYISDSRNFMKAQKWMRNVRIFMDYHKIPVENDVQNEEVLAFAHEIRPEMRRKD
;
A
#
# COMPACT_ATOMS: atom_id res chain seq x y z
N MET A 1 22.69 24.73 5.88
CA MET A 1 21.59 25.67 6.18
C MET A 1 20.75 25.80 4.92
N LEU A 2 19.42 25.86 5.02
CA LEU A 2 18.52 25.99 3.88
C LEU A 2 17.89 27.38 3.90
N ARG A 3 18.01 28.12 2.79
CA ARG A 3 17.36 29.42 2.58
C ARG A 3 16.28 29.23 1.52
N ILE A 4 15.03 29.48 1.89
CA ILE A 4 13.87 29.34 1.01
C ILE A 4 13.39 30.75 0.66
N GLU A 5 13.36 31.06 -0.63
CA GLU A 5 12.85 32.31 -1.19
C GLU A 5 11.48 32.03 -1.82
N PHE A 6 10.44 32.69 -1.33
CA PHE A 6 9.09 32.56 -1.85
C PHE A 6 8.87 33.62 -2.92
N LEU A 7 8.45 33.19 -4.12
CA LEU A 7 8.08 34.14 -5.16
C LEU A 7 6.89 35.01 -4.71
N PRO A 8 6.78 36.28 -5.17
CA PRO A 8 5.75 37.21 -4.71
C PRO A 8 4.32 36.66 -4.76
N ASP A 9 3.99 35.90 -5.81
CA ASP A 9 2.66 35.32 -6.00
C ASP A 9 2.34 34.18 -5.01
N VAL A 10 3.37 33.62 -4.37
CA VAL A 10 3.27 32.53 -3.37
C VAL A 10 3.05 33.09 -1.94
N LEU A 11 3.44 34.35 -1.70
CA LEU A 11 3.36 35.02 -0.39
C LEU A 11 1.93 35.25 0.10
N TYR A 12 0.94 35.18 -0.79
CA TYR A 12 -0.48 35.41 -0.46
C TYR A 12 -1.14 34.23 0.26
N THR A 13 -0.40 33.16 0.59
CA THR A 13 -0.92 32.09 1.42
C THR A 13 -0.72 32.46 2.90
N ASP A 14 -1.82 32.68 3.65
CA ASP A 14 -1.86 33.07 5.08
C ASP A 14 -1.17 32.10 6.08
N THR A 15 -0.32 31.21 5.59
CA THR A 15 0.15 30.02 6.32
C THR A 15 1.55 30.13 6.89
N LEU A 16 2.44 30.97 6.34
CA LEU A 16 3.82 31.01 6.81
C LEU A 16 4.20 32.40 7.36
N PRO A 17 4.84 32.49 8.54
CA PRO A 17 5.39 33.75 9.02
C PRO A 17 6.64 34.07 8.19
N LEU A 18 6.46 34.88 7.15
CA LEU A 18 7.53 35.25 6.22
C LEU A 18 8.07 36.64 6.57
N VAL A 19 9.39 36.75 6.70
CA VAL A 19 10.10 38.04 6.75
C VAL A 19 10.64 38.28 5.35
N GLU A 20 10.12 39.29 4.65
CA GLU A 20 10.56 39.68 3.31
C GLU A 20 10.50 38.56 2.25
N GLY A 21 9.64 37.55 2.46
CA GLY A 21 9.52 36.38 1.59
C GLY A 21 10.67 35.39 1.68
N ILE A 22 11.52 35.47 2.72
CA ILE A 22 12.63 34.55 2.95
C ILE A 22 12.41 33.76 4.25
N LEU A 23 12.65 32.46 4.20
CA LEU A 23 12.65 31.56 5.36
C LEU A 23 14.01 30.84 5.46
N GLN A 24 14.67 30.93 6.62
CA GLN A 24 15.92 30.22 6.86
C GLN A 24 15.72 29.06 7.83
N LEU A 25 16.09 27.86 7.41
CA LEU A 25 15.96 26.63 8.18
C LEU A 25 17.33 25.99 8.44
N LYS A 26 17.50 25.39 9.62
CA LYS A 26 18.71 24.63 9.99
C LYS A 26 18.46 23.14 9.75
N SER A 27 19.42 22.46 9.13
CA SER A 27 19.37 20.99 9.03
C SER A 27 19.45 20.40 10.43
N THR A 28 18.70 19.34 10.67
CA THR A 28 18.78 18.56 11.91
C THR A 28 19.63 17.31 11.82
N GLU A 29 20.00 16.90 10.61
CA GLU A 29 20.83 15.73 10.36
C GLU A 29 22.10 16.09 9.60
N ASP A 30 23.14 15.28 9.77
CA ASP A 30 24.30 15.21 8.85
C ASP A 30 23.82 14.62 7.52
N THR A 31 23.13 15.43 6.73
CA THR A 31 22.72 15.04 5.40
C THR A 31 23.94 15.10 4.49
N THR A 32 24.34 13.93 3.99
CA THR A 32 25.48 13.77 3.07
C THR A 32 25.37 14.62 1.80
N PHE A 33 24.17 15.09 1.48
CA PHE A 33 23.88 15.90 0.30
C PHE A 33 24.20 17.40 0.45
N LEU A 34 24.29 17.93 1.68
CA LEU A 34 24.45 19.37 1.91
C LEU A 34 25.83 19.64 2.52
N SER A 35 26.87 19.54 1.69
CA SER A 35 28.24 19.83 2.12
C SER A 35 28.41 21.32 2.43
N GLY A 36 28.33 21.69 3.71
CA GLY A 36 28.86 22.93 4.31
C GLY A 36 28.27 24.29 3.88
N ASN A 37 27.65 24.38 2.70
CA ASN A 37 27.19 25.63 2.10
C ASN A 37 25.70 25.90 2.40
N VAL A 38 25.32 27.18 2.35
CA VAL A 38 23.91 27.59 2.37
C VAL A 38 23.28 27.22 1.05
N GLN A 39 22.25 26.39 1.10
CA GLN A 39 21.49 25.96 -0.07
C GLN A 39 20.31 26.90 -0.29
N THR A 40 20.14 27.39 -1.52
CA THR A 40 19.04 28.32 -1.84
C THR A 40 17.98 27.61 -2.66
N VAL A 41 16.75 27.66 -2.17
CA VAL A 41 15.59 27.06 -2.82
C VAL A 41 14.57 28.15 -3.10
N LYS A 42 14.07 28.19 -4.33
CA LYS A 42 13.03 29.14 -4.74
C LYS A 42 11.70 28.42 -4.79
N ALA A 43 10.80 28.71 -3.84
CA ALA A 43 9.45 28.17 -3.82
C ALA A 43 8.59 28.85 -4.90
N GLN A 44 8.04 28.04 -5.80
CA GLN A 44 7.39 28.50 -7.03
C GLN A 44 5.88 28.45 -6.95
N GLU A 45 5.33 27.35 -6.44
CA GLU A 45 3.88 27.10 -6.45
C GLU A 45 3.47 26.26 -5.23
N CYS A 46 2.29 26.54 -4.65
CA CYS A 46 1.67 25.68 -3.65
C CYS A 46 0.89 24.57 -4.35
N ILE A 47 1.47 23.37 -4.39
CA ILE A 47 0.87 22.20 -5.08
C ILE A 47 -0.06 21.37 -4.19
N TRP A 48 0.03 21.55 -2.86
CA TRP A 48 -0.90 20.91 -1.92
C TRP A 48 -1.05 21.70 -0.64
N LYS A 49 -2.27 21.73 -0.10
CA LYS A 49 -2.55 22.35 1.21
C LYS A 49 -3.72 21.66 1.89
N ASN A 50 -3.52 21.27 3.14
CA ASN A 50 -4.58 20.85 4.04
C ASN A 50 -4.29 21.35 5.46
N ASN A 51 -5.06 20.90 6.45
CA ASN A 51 -4.89 21.31 7.85
C ASN A 51 -3.60 20.81 8.49
N HIS A 52 -2.94 19.80 7.91
CA HIS A 52 -1.76 19.15 8.47
C HIS A 52 -0.46 19.55 7.76
N SER A 53 -0.52 19.92 6.49
CA SER A 53 0.69 20.26 5.73
C SER A 53 0.40 21.15 4.54
N THR A 54 1.43 21.92 4.18
CA THR A 54 1.49 22.66 2.92
C THR A 54 2.69 22.17 2.14
N VAL A 55 2.51 21.84 0.86
CA VAL A 55 3.57 21.38 -0.03
C VAL A 55 3.76 22.39 -1.14
N PHE A 56 4.99 22.82 -1.35
CA PHE A 56 5.38 23.68 -2.46
C PHE A 56 6.24 22.94 -3.46
N LEU A 57 6.02 23.20 -4.74
CA LEU A 57 7.01 22.98 -5.79
C LEU A 57 8.07 24.07 -5.67
N ALA A 58 9.34 23.68 -5.77
CA ALA A 58 10.45 24.60 -5.69
C ALA A 58 11.63 24.17 -6.57
N SER A 59 12.53 25.13 -6.85
CA SER A 59 13.78 24.88 -7.56
C SER A 59 14.97 25.02 -6.60
N LEU A 60 15.73 23.95 -6.41
CA LEU A 60 17.00 23.91 -5.70
C LEU A 60 18.13 24.26 -6.69
N ASP A 61 18.93 25.29 -6.34
CA ASP A 61 20.05 25.78 -7.13
C ASP A 61 19.70 25.99 -8.63
N ASP A 62 18.49 26.50 -8.89
CA ASP A 62 17.95 26.83 -10.22
C ASP A 62 17.87 25.66 -11.24
N SER A 63 18.09 24.41 -10.80
CA SER A 63 18.24 23.26 -11.70
C SER A 63 17.42 22.04 -11.28
N THR A 64 17.24 21.81 -9.98
CA THR A 64 16.63 20.59 -9.46
C THR A 64 15.25 20.90 -8.88
N GLN A 65 14.21 20.28 -9.43
CA GLN A 65 12.85 20.41 -8.91
C GLN A 65 12.71 19.59 -7.61
N VAL A 66 12.23 20.24 -6.57
CA VAL A 66 12.03 19.65 -5.24
C VAL A 66 10.64 19.96 -4.71
N ALA A 67 10.13 19.07 -3.86
CA ALA A 67 8.93 19.29 -3.08
C ALA A 67 9.32 19.69 -1.65
N LEU A 68 8.78 20.82 -1.17
CA LEU A 68 8.95 21.30 0.19
C LEU A 68 7.66 21.07 0.97
N LYS A 69 7.63 20.09 1.88
CA LYS A 69 6.48 19.81 2.74
C LYS A 69 6.70 20.44 4.11
N PHE A 70 5.81 21.35 4.50
CA PHE A 70 5.85 22.09 5.75
C PHE A 70 4.82 21.57 6.75
N ALA A 71 5.20 21.59 8.02
CA ALA A 71 4.35 21.33 9.18
C ALA A 71 4.49 22.46 10.21
N LEU A 72 3.37 22.94 10.73
CA LEU A 72 3.29 24.16 11.55
C LEU A 72 2.68 23.95 12.93
N ASP A 73 1.78 22.98 13.08
CA ASP A 73 1.21 22.61 14.37
C ASP A 73 1.98 21.43 15.00
N SER A 74 1.78 21.23 16.30
CA SER A 74 2.50 20.20 17.06
C SER A 74 2.32 18.79 16.50
N GLN A 75 1.10 18.42 16.08
CA GLN A 75 0.82 17.08 15.57
C GLN A 75 1.48 16.88 14.20
N SER A 76 1.28 17.81 13.27
CA SER A 76 1.89 17.69 11.95
C SER A 76 3.42 17.65 11.99
N ARG A 77 4.05 18.37 12.92
CA ARG A 77 5.50 18.33 13.09
C ARG A 77 5.98 16.99 13.63
N SER A 78 5.24 16.38 14.55
CA SER A 78 5.50 15.01 15.00
C SER A 78 5.41 14.02 13.84
N ASP A 79 4.36 14.11 13.02
CA ASP A 79 4.17 13.23 11.88
C ASP A 79 5.28 13.41 10.83
N LEU A 80 5.71 14.66 10.58
CA LEU A 80 6.78 14.97 9.64
C LEU A 80 8.16 14.50 10.13
N ASP A 81 8.42 14.53 11.44
CA ASP A 81 9.65 14.00 12.05
C ASP A 81 9.71 12.46 11.94
N ILE A 82 8.57 11.78 12.13
CA ILE A 82 8.44 10.34 11.89
C ILE A 82 8.66 10.02 10.41
N GLU A 83 8.02 10.77 9.51
CA GLU A 83 8.18 10.59 8.06
C GLU A 83 9.65 10.75 7.63
N ALA A 84 10.35 11.77 8.12
CA ALA A 84 11.78 11.99 7.86
C ALA A 84 12.65 10.80 8.29
N LYS A 85 12.40 10.26 9.49
CA LYS A 85 13.10 9.06 9.98
C LYS A 85 12.85 7.84 9.08
N ASN A 86 11.62 7.70 8.59
CA ASN A 86 11.25 6.61 7.70
C ASN A 86 11.96 6.71 6.34
N TYR A 87 12.11 7.91 5.77
CA TYR A 87 13.00 8.10 4.60
C TYR A 87 14.44 7.64 4.89
N GLY A 88 14.98 7.99 6.07
CA GLY A 88 16.30 7.53 6.51
C GLY A 88 16.44 5.99 6.55
N CYS A 89 15.38 5.27 6.93
CA CYS A 89 15.34 3.81 6.88
C CYS A 89 15.27 3.25 5.46
N LEU A 90 14.69 3.99 4.51
CA LEU A 90 14.41 3.55 3.14
C LEU A 90 15.45 4.05 2.11
N ARG A 91 16.65 4.48 2.52
CA ARG A 91 17.67 5.01 1.59
C ARG A 91 17.97 4.13 0.37
N LYS A 92 17.87 2.81 0.50
CA LYS A 92 18.10 1.87 -0.63
C LYS A 92 16.99 1.89 -1.68
N LEU A 93 15.87 2.53 -1.38
CA LEU A 93 14.68 2.63 -2.22
C LEU A 93 14.43 4.06 -2.76
N GLU A 94 15.29 5.02 -2.40
CA GLU A 94 15.22 6.40 -2.88
C GLU A 94 15.41 6.48 -4.39
N GLY A 95 14.58 7.30 -5.05
CA GLY A 95 14.60 7.48 -6.50
C GLY A 95 13.99 6.31 -7.29
N SER A 96 13.54 5.24 -6.64
CA SER A 96 12.83 4.12 -7.28
C SER A 96 11.43 3.90 -6.70
N VAL A 97 11.34 3.61 -5.40
CA VAL A 97 10.06 3.36 -4.70
C VAL A 97 9.56 4.61 -4.02
N VAL A 98 10.46 5.35 -3.37
CA VAL A 98 10.17 6.59 -2.65
C VAL A 98 11.00 7.74 -3.24
N PRO A 99 10.58 9.01 -3.10
CA PRO A 99 11.39 10.15 -3.54
C PRO A 99 12.78 10.16 -2.89
N ILE A 100 13.76 10.78 -3.54
CA ILE A 100 15.03 11.11 -2.88
C ILE A 100 14.77 12.08 -1.72
N PHE A 101 15.29 11.78 -0.53
CA PHE A 101 15.16 12.60 0.67
C PHE A 101 16.42 13.46 0.87
N TYR A 102 16.25 14.78 0.77
CA TYR A 102 17.36 15.72 0.92
C TYR A 102 17.59 16.15 2.37
N GLY A 103 16.58 16.03 3.23
CA GLY A 103 16.72 16.30 4.67
C GLY A 103 15.48 16.86 5.36
N LEU A 104 15.54 16.84 6.69
CA LEU A 104 14.61 17.52 7.59
C LEU A 104 15.25 18.80 8.15
N PHE A 105 14.55 19.91 7.98
CA PHE A 105 14.97 21.22 8.40
C PHE A 105 13.99 21.81 9.40
N LYS A 106 14.52 22.51 10.40
CA LYS A 106 13.74 23.14 11.46
C LYS A 106 14.13 24.60 11.61
N ALA A 107 13.16 25.45 11.93
CA ALA A 107 13.39 26.83 12.36
C ALA A 107 12.42 27.24 13.44
N GLN A 108 12.81 28.26 14.20
CA GLN A 108 11.87 29.00 15.03
C GLN A 108 11.33 30.18 14.23
N GLY A 109 10.02 30.20 14.00
CA GLY A 109 9.32 31.33 13.40
C GLY A 109 9.36 32.54 14.34
N GLN A 110 9.43 33.73 13.74
CA GLN A 110 9.23 34.97 14.50
C GLN A 110 7.75 35.06 14.90
N SER A 111 7.50 35.09 16.21
CA SER A 111 6.17 34.92 16.81
C SER A 111 5.16 35.97 16.35
N LEU A 112 4.02 35.53 15.80
CA LEU A 112 2.76 36.29 15.78
C LEU A 112 1.91 35.99 17.02
N GLY A 113 2.54 35.87 18.20
CA GLY A 113 1.84 35.70 19.48
C GLY A 113 1.41 34.27 19.83
N ARG A 114 1.91 33.23 19.14
CA ARG A 114 1.72 31.83 19.54
C ARG A 114 2.94 31.35 20.34
N ASN A 115 2.69 30.54 21.37
CA ASN A 115 3.74 29.98 22.23
C ASN A 115 4.58 28.89 21.54
N ASP A 116 4.20 28.48 20.33
CA ASP A 116 4.81 27.39 19.60
C ASP A 116 4.94 27.76 18.11
N ASN A 117 6.10 28.31 17.74
CA ASN A 117 6.37 28.82 16.39
C ASN A 117 7.39 27.98 15.63
N GLU A 118 7.68 26.74 16.06
CA GLU A 118 8.61 25.92 15.28
C GLU A 118 7.99 25.51 13.94
N ILE A 119 8.79 25.59 12.89
CA ILE A 119 8.44 25.20 11.54
C ILE A 119 9.31 24.01 11.18
N PHE A 120 8.69 22.90 10.77
CA PHE A 120 9.40 21.74 10.23
C PHE A 120 9.18 21.70 8.73
N CYS A 121 10.23 21.33 8.00
CA CYS A 121 10.19 21.17 6.55
C CYS A 121 11.02 19.96 6.14
N ILE A 122 10.44 19.05 5.35
CA ILE A 122 11.23 18.07 4.60
C ILE A 122 11.35 18.53 3.15
N MET A 123 12.52 18.26 2.57
CA MET A 123 12.78 18.48 1.15
C MET A 123 12.94 17.14 0.45
N LEU A 124 12.14 16.93 -0.60
CA LEU A 124 12.05 15.68 -1.37
C LEU A 124 12.28 15.96 -2.86
N GLU A 125 12.68 14.94 -3.61
CA GLU A 125 12.58 14.93 -5.08
C GLU A 125 11.13 15.23 -5.48
N TYR A 126 10.92 16.21 -6.36
CA TYR A 126 9.60 16.40 -6.95
C TYR A 126 9.36 15.29 -7.97
N CYS A 127 8.31 14.50 -7.74
CA CYS A 127 7.98 13.30 -8.53
C CYS A 127 6.61 13.44 -9.21
N GLY A 128 6.21 14.67 -9.54
CA GLY A 128 4.98 14.98 -10.25
C GLY A 128 3.73 15.03 -9.37
N GLU A 129 2.60 14.74 -10.00
CA GLU A 129 1.27 14.97 -9.43
C GLU A 129 0.76 13.76 -8.64
N ARG A 130 -0.06 14.03 -7.62
CA ARG A 130 -0.71 12.99 -6.83
C ARG A 130 -1.78 12.27 -7.65
N LEU A 131 -1.94 10.97 -7.41
CA LEU A 131 -3.04 10.21 -8.00
C LEU A 131 -4.37 10.52 -7.31
N PRO A 132 -5.51 10.33 -8.00
CA PRO A 132 -6.82 10.31 -7.36
C PRO A 132 -6.88 9.23 -6.28
N ASP A 133 -7.63 9.45 -5.19
CA ASP A 133 -7.72 8.52 -4.05
C ASP A 133 -8.02 7.07 -4.47
N SER A 134 -8.89 6.90 -5.46
CA SER A 134 -9.29 5.60 -5.99
C SER A 134 -8.34 5.14 -7.12
N ILE A 135 -7.46 4.20 -6.78
CA ILE A 135 -6.50 3.58 -7.72
C ILE A 135 -7.20 2.56 -8.65
N GLU A 136 -8.34 1.98 -8.24
CA GLU A 136 -9.02 0.91 -8.99
C GLU A 136 -9.46 1.32 -10.41
N ASN A 137 -9.63 2.63 -10.64
CA ASN A 137 -10.03 3.22 -11.91
C ASN A 137 -8.88 3.35 -12.91
N LEU A 138 -7.63 3.16 -12.48
CA LEU A 138 -6.48 3.20 -13.38
C LEU A 138 -6.45 1.97 -14.30
N LEU A 139 -5.75 2.09 -15.43
CA LEU A 139 -5.47 0.95 -16.30
C LEU A 139 -4.77 -0.15 -15.50
N LEU A 140 -5.11 -1.42 -15.79
CA LEU A 140 -4.57 -2.57 -15.05
C LEU A 140 -3.03 -2.58 -15.01
N ALA A 141 -2.39 -2.20 -16.12
CA ALA A 141 -0.92 -2.11 -16.21
C ALA A 141 -0.34 -1.08 -15.23
N GLU A 142 -0.97 0.09 -15.09
CA GLU A 142 -0.53 1.13 -14.16
C GLU A 142 -0.73 0.70 -12.71
N ARG A 143 -1.87 0.06 -12.39
CA ARG A 143 -2.09 -0.53 -11.06
C ARG A 143 -1.01 -1.55 -10.70
N ARG A 144 -0.63 -2.42 -11.63
CA ARG A 144 0.46 -3.39 -11.41
C ARG A 144 1.82 -2.71 -11.17
N LYS A 145 2.12 -1.58 -11.84
CA LYS A 145 3.34 -0.79 -11.55
C LYS A 145 3.33 -0.25 -10.12
N ILE A 146 2.23 0.37 -9.71
CA ILE A 146 2.05 0.88 -8.34
C ILE A 146 2.23 -0.24 -7.31
N PHE A 147 1.61 -1.39 -7.54
CA PHE A 147 1.71 -2.52 -6.62
C PHE A 147 3.12 -3.08 -6.57
N THR A 148 3.85 -3.07 -7.69
CA THR A 148 5.26 -3.47 -7.69
C THR A 148 6.07 -2.63 -6.70
N LEU A 149 5.82 -1.32 -6.59
CA LEU A 149 6.45 -0.47 -5.57
C LEU A 149 6.09 -0.90 -4.15
N LEU A 150 4.82 -1.19 -3.89
CA LEU A 150 4.36 -1.65 -2.58
C LEU A 150 4.99 -3.00 -2.21
N GLY A 151 5.12 -3.92 -3.17
CA GLY A 151 5.82 -5.19 -2.95
C GLY A 151 7.31 -5.01 -2.65
N GLU A 152 7.99 -4.06 -3.29
CA GLU A 152 9.37 -3.72 -2.96
C GLU A 152 9.49 -3.16 -1.54
N LEU A 153 8.58 -2.29 -1.11
CA LEU A 153 8.51 -1.78 0.26
C LEU A 153 8.32 -2.93 1.28
N HIS A 154 7.41 -3.86 1.00
CA HIS A 154 7.16 -5.03 1.83
C HIS A 154 8.36 -5.97 1.92
N ARG A 155 9.05 -6.21 0.79
CA ARG A 155 10.30 -7.00 0.76
C ARG A 155 11.43 -6.30 1.52
N PHE A 156 11.38 -4.98 1.65
CA PHE A 156 12.29 -4.21 2.49
C PHE A 156 11.91 -4.23 3.97
N GLY A 157 10.82 -4.92 4.35
CA GLY A 157 10.41 -5.14 5.73
C GLY A 157 9.46 -4.08 6.28
N TYR A 158 8.74 -3.35 5.41
CA TYR A 158 7.83 -2.29 5.84
C TYR A 158 6.46 -2.36 5.14
N ASP A 159 5.43 -1.92 5.85
CA ASP A 159 4.05 -1.80 5.36
C ASP A 159 3.56 -0.36 5.59
N GLN A 160 2.94 0.24 4.57
CA GLN A 160 2.35 1.57 4.64
C GLN A 160 0.85 1.45 4.94
N LYS A 161 0.48 1.71 6.20
CA LYS A 161 -0.91 1.50 6.67
C LYS A 161 -1.94 2.38 5.98
N ALA A 162 -1.57 3.59 5.58
CA ALA A 162 -2.43 4.50 4.83
C ALA A 162 -2.19 4.40 3.32
N PHE A 163 -2.12 3.20 2.75
CA PHE A 163 -1.96 3.04 1.30
C PHE A 163 -3.23 3.50 0.55
N GLY A 164 -3.04 4.39 -0.43
CA GLY A 164 -4.11 4.94 -1.26
C GLY A 164 -3.56 5.87 -2.33
N GLY A 165 -4.38 6.27 -3.31
CA GLY A 165 -3.91 7.07 -4.44
C GLY A 165 -3.34 8.43 -4.02
N ALA A 166 -3.92 9.03 -2.99
CA ALA A 166 -3.39 10.21 -2.31
C ALA A 166 -1.91 10.08 -1.89
N ASN A 167 -1.42 8.88 -1.61
CA ASN A 167 -0.06 8.66 -1.13
C ASN A 167 0.87 8.14 -2.23
N ILE A 168 0.50 8.41 -3.49
CA ILE A 168 1.26 8.06 -4.69
C ILE A 168 1.36 9.30 -5.57
N VAL A 169 2.57 9.57 -6.07
CA VAL A 169 2.84 10.60 -7.08
C VAL A 169 3.36 9.98 -8.36
N VAL A 170 3.11 10.63 -9.50
CA VAL A 170 3.55 10.16 -10.82
C VAL A 170 4.12 11.30 -11.68
N GLN A 171 5.27 11.04 -12.29
CA GLN A 171 5.89 11.88 -13.30
C GLN A 171 6.46 11.02 -14.41
N ASP A 172 6.14 11.34 -15.67
CA ASP A 172 6.63 10.62 -16.85
C ASP A 172 6.41 9.09 -16.76
N GLY A 173 5.29 8.67 -16.18
CA GLY A 173 4.93 7.27 -15.96
C GLY A 173 5.74 6.55 -14.87
N LYS A 174 6.56 7.27 -14.11
CA LYS A 174 7.29 6.77 -12.94
C LYS A 174 6.54 7.14 -11.67
N TYR A 175 6.21 6.13 -10.87
CA TYR A 175 5.47 6.29 -9.63
C TYR A 175 6.42 6.34 -8.42
N ARG A 176 5.99 7.02 -7.35
CA ARG A 176 6.63 6.97 -6.02
C ARG A 176 5.59 6.93 -4.90
N LEU A 177 5.92 6.24 -3.81
CA LEU A 177 5.17 6.25 -2.56
C LEU A 177 5.62 7.45 -1.71
N ILE A 178 4.67 8.21 -1.17
CA ILE A 178 4.90 9.37 -0.30
C ILE A 178 4.09 9.24 1.00
N ASP A 179 4.23 10.22 1.89
CA ASP A 179 3.49 10.31 3.16
C ASP A 179 3.74 9.11 4.08
N LEU A 180 5.03 8.90 4.36
CA LEU A 180 5.53 7.71 5.04
C LEU A 180 5.41 7.78 6.57
N HIS A 181 4.66 8.73 7.13
CA HIS A 181 4.49 8.84 8.59
C HIS A 181 3.76 7.62 9.21
N SER A 182 3.02 6.87 8.40
CA SER A 182 2.26 5.67 8.81
C SER A 182 2.96 4.34 8.50
N LEU A 183 4.25 4.38 8.20
CA LEU A 183 5.06 3.19 7.91
C LEU A 183 5.29 2.37 9.17
N VAL A 184 5.12 1.05 9.10
CA VAL A 184 5.41 0.14 10.21
C VAL A 184 6.28 -1.04 9.76
N PRO A 185 7.13 -1.60 10.65
CA PRO A 185 7.84 -2.84 10.36
C PRO A 185 6.86 -3.99 10.04
N HIS A 186 7.21 -4.79 9.04
CA HIS A 186 6.38 -5.87 8.53
C HIS A 186 7.23 -7.09 8.16
N ALA A 187 6.96 -8.24 8.81
CA ALA A 187 7.60 -9.50 8.49
C ALA A 187 6.94 -10.16 7.26
N CYS A 188 7.26 -9.65 6.08
CA CYS A 188 6.64 -10.10 4.84
C CYS A 188 7.20 -11.45 4.37
N GLN A 189 6.34 -12.36 3.88
CA GLN A 189 6.77 -13.58 3.18
C GLN A 189 6.64 -13.46 1.65
N PHE A 190 6.28 -12.28 1.14
CA PHE A 190 6.22 -12.02 -0.30
C PHE A 190 7.61 -12.13 -0.92
N ASN A 191 7.73 -13.00 -1.93
CA ASN A 191 9.01 -13.31 -2.57
C ASN A 191 9.30 -12.48 -3.84
N GLY A 192 8.37 -11.61 -4.26
CA GLY A 192 8.47 -10.85 -5.51
C GLY A 192 7.66 -11.43 -6.67
N ASP A 193 7.17 -12.66 -6.57
CA ASP A 193 6.31 -13.28 -7.59
C ASP A 193 4.84 -12.94 -7.36
N TRP A 194 4.40 -11.89 -8.05
CA TRP A 194 3.02 -11.41 -7.99
C TRP A 194 1.98 -12.31 -8.64
N LYS A 195 2.43 -13.29 -9.45
CA LYS A 195 1.54 -14.19 -10.19
C LYS A 195 0.46 -13.44 -10.95
N TRP A 196 0.85 -12.36 -11.62
CA TRP A 196 -0.06 -11.40 -12.26
C TRP A 196 -1.09 -12.06 -13.18
N ASP A 197 -0.65 -13.06 -13.92
CA ASP A 197 -1.45 -13.76 -14.93
C ASP A 197 -2.07 -15.05 -14.39
N SER A 198 -1.94 -15.30 -13.08
CA SER A 198 -2.75 -16.30 -12.40
C SER A 198 -4.21 -15.98 -12.64
N GLN A 199 -4.97 -17.00 -13.05
CA GLN A 199 -6.41 -16.87 -13.28
C GLN A 199 -7.18 -16.47 -12.02
N TYR A 200 -6.52 -16.58 -10.86
CA TYR A 200 -7.06 -16.40 -9.53
C TYR A 200 -6.10 -15.59 -8.66
N ILE A 201 -6.61 -14.94 -7.61
CA ILE A 201 -5.76 -14.38 -6.56
C ILE A 201 -4.95 -15.53 -6.00
N ALA A 202 -3.68 -15.60 -6.42
CA ALA A 202 -2.79 -16.63 -5.95
C ALA A 202 -2.24 -16.17 -4.62
N HIS A 203 -2.04 -17.11 -3.71
CA HIS A 203 -1.30 -16.80 -2.50
C HIS A 203 0.11 -16.36 -2.90
N ILE A 204 0.42 -15.09 -2.66
CA ILE A 204 1.72 -14.46 -2.91
C ILE A 204 2.57 -14.40 -1.63
N GLY A 205 2.05 -14.87 -0.50
CA GLY A 205 2.78 -14.90 0.78
C GLY A 205 2.69 -13.60 1.57
N CYS A 206 1.70 -12.75 1.29
CA CYS A 206 1.41 -11.59 2.10
C CYS A 206 -0.08 -11.27 2.03
N ASP A 207 -0.77 -11.52 3.15
CA ASP A 207 -2.20 -11.24 3.35
C ASP A 207 -2.54 -9.76 3.15
N VAL A 208 -1.66 -8.85 3.58
CA VAL A 208 -1.84 -7.40 3.38
C VAL A 208 -1.81 -7.04 1.88
N LEU A 209 -0.81 -7.51 1.13
CA LEU A 209 -0.73 -7.25 -0.31
C LEU A 209 -1.87 -7.92 -1.08
N GLU A 210 -2.30 -9.10 -0.64
CA GLU A 210 -3.45 -9.82 -1.20
C GLU A 210 -4.74 -9.02 -1.03
N ALA A 211 -5.03 -8.57 0.19
CA ALA A 211 -6.21 -7.76 0.49
C ALA A 211 -6.22 -6.45 -0.30
N ILE A 212 -5.12 -5.68 -0.24
CA ILE A 212 -5.00 -4.41 -0.95
C ILE A 212 -5.12 -4.63 -2.46
N GLY A 213 -4.56 -5.71 -3.01
CA GLY A 213 -4.63 -6.02 -4.43
C GLY A 213 -6.03 -6.43 -4.89
N GLU A 214 -6.79 -7.10 -4.03
CA GLU A 214 -8.16 -7.49 -4.31
C GLU A 214 -9.04 -6.23 -4.36
N ASP A 215 -8.92 -5.38 -3.36
CA ASP A 215 -9.64 -4.10 -3.27
C ASP A 215 -9.36 -3.20 -4.47
N ASN A 216 -8.12 -3.21 -4.97
CA ASN A 216 -7.72 -2.42 -6.14
C ASN A 216 -7.77 -3.19 -7.47
N ARG A 217 -8.33 -4.41 -7.46
CA ARG A 217 -8.57 -5.29 -8.63
C ARG A 217 -7.33 -5.51 -9.53
N VAL A 218 -6.14 -5.66 -8.94
CA VAL A 218 -4.87 -5.73 -9.71
C VAL A 218 -4.64 -7.07 -10.41
N TRP A 219 -5.43 -8.07 -10.06
CA TRP A 219 -5.54 -9.32 -10.80
C TRP A 219 -6.66 -9.23 -11.83
N SER A 220 -6.46 -9.85 -13.00
CA SER A 220 -7.49 -9.97 -14.03
C SER A 220 -8.52 -10.97 -13.55
N THR A 221 -9.48 -10.51 -12.75
CA THR A 221 -10.48 -11.38 -12.16
C THR A 221 -11.44 -11.85 -13.25
N ARG A 222 -11.16 -13.03 -13.83
CA ARG A 222 -12.28 -13.96 -13.97
C ARG A 222 -12.79 -14.19 -12.56
N LYS A 223 -14.09 -13.96 -12.32
CA LYS A 223 -14.73 -14.23 -11.02
C LYS A 223 -14.19 -15.56 -10.51
N HIS A 224 -13.70 -15.60 -9.26
CA HIS A 224 -13.18 -16.82 -8.65
C HIS A 224 -14.07 -18.00 -9.03
N PRO A 225 -13.49 -19.17 -9.34
CA PRO A 225 -14.30 -20.34 -9.62
C PRO A 225 -15.15 -20.55 -8.39
N ARG A 226 -16.46 -20.60 -8.58
CA ARG A 226 -17.43 -20.72 -7.49
C ARG A 226 -17.95 -22.13 -7.48
N ILE A 227 -17.97 -22.73 -6.30
CA ILE A 227 -18.69 -23.98 -6.08
C ILE A 227 -19.96 -23.72 -5.29
N LYS A 228 -20.90 -24.65 -5.36
CA LYS A 228 -22.16 -24.67 -4.64
C LYS A 228 -22.17 -25.86 -3.72
N ILE A 229 -22.51 -25.61 -2.46
CA ILE A 229 -22.89 -26.67 -1.50
C ILE A 229 -24.33 -26.36 -1.10
N GLY A 230 -25.26 -27.05 -1.75
CA GLY A 230 -26.67 -26.70 -1.68
C GLY A 230 -26.98 -25.39 -2.39
N HIS A 231 -27.65 -24.47 -1.69
CA HIS A 231 -28.01 -23.16 -2.22
C HIS A 231 -26.94 -22.07 -1.95
N LYS A 232 -25.90 -22.38 -1.17
CA LYS A 232 -24.83 -21.43 -0.86
C LYS A 232 -23.68 -21.57 -1.84
N VAL A 233 -23.09 -20.43 -2.20
CA VAL A 233 -21.99 -20.32 -3.16
C VAL A 233 -20.71 -19.94 -2.43
N TYR A 234 -19.63 -20.67 -2.68
CA TYR A 234 -18.34 -20.50 -2.03
C TYR A 234 -17.22 -20.34 -3.04
N SER A 235 -16.07 -19.84 -2.59
CA SER A 235 -14.81 -19.83 -3.36
C SER A 235 -14.29 -21.26 -3.54
N ALA A 236 -13.97 -21.68 -4.75
CA ALA A 236 -13.54 -23.06 -5.02
C ALA A 236 -12.15 -23.40 -4.45
N PHE A 237 -11.31 -22.43 -4.05
CA PHE A 237 -9.95 -22.74 -3.53
C PHE A 237 -9.93 -23.56 -2.26
N VAL A 238 -10.96 -23.40 -1.42
CA VAL A 238 -11.03 -24.08 -0.12
C VAL A 238 -11.95 -25.30 -0.14
N PHE A 239 -12.28 -25.78 -1.34
CA PHE A 239 -13.13 -26.94 -1.55
C PHE A 239 -12.60 -27.82 -2.70
N PRO A 240 -13.04 -29.09 -2.79
CA PRO A 240 -12.90 -29.92 -3.99
C PRO A 240 -13.71 -29.36 -5.18
N SER A 241 -13.60 -30.01 -6.33
CA SER A 241 -14.36 -29.69 -7.54
C SER A 241 -15.88 -29.75 -7.29
N GLN A 242 -16.65 -29.00 -8.09
CA GLN A 242 -18.12 -29.06 -8.02
C GLN A 242 -18.63 -30.48 -8.25
N GLU A 243 -18.01 -31.22 -9.17
CA GLU A 243 -18.39 -32.59 -9.51
C GLU A 243 -18.16 -33.55 -8.34
N PHE A 244 -17.02 -33.43 -7.65
CA PHE A 244 -16.72 -34.21 -6.45
C PHE A 244 -17.74 -33.94 -5.33
N ILE A 245 -18.01 -32.65 -5.09
CA ILE A 245 -19.01 -32.22 -4.09
C ILE A 245 -20.39 -32.77 -4.46
N ASP A 246 -20.83 -32.61 -5.70
CA ASP A 246 -22.14 -33.05 -6.15
C ASP A 246 -22.27 -34.58 -6.03
N THR A 247 -21.23 -35.33 -6.34
CA THR A 247 -21.22 -36.79 -6.22
C THR A 247 -21.44 -37.24 -4.78
N LEU A 248 -20.75 -36.63 -3.81
CA LEU A 248 -20.78 -37.06 -2.42
C LEU A 248 -21.92 -36.45 -1.59
N VAL A 249 -22.28 -35.21 -1.88
CA VAL A 249 -23.14 -34.39 -1.01
C VAL A 249 -24.59 -34.35 -1.51
N LYS A 250 -24.84 -34.45 -2.82
CA LYS A 250 -26.18 -34.34 -3.42
C LYS A 250 -27.26 -35.23 -2.77
N PRO A 251 -26.98 -36.48 -2.32
CA PRO A 251 -27.99 -37.30 -1.65
C PRO A 251 -28.50 -36.74 -0.31
N TYR A 252 -27.78 -35.79 0.30
CA TYR A 252 -28.03 -35.30 1.66
C TYR A 252 -28.41 -33.82 1.71
N ILE A 253 -28.12 -33.07 0.64
CA ILE A 253 -28.12 -31.61 0.67
C ILE A 253 -29.51 -30.96 0.59
N SER A 254 -30.53 -31.78 0.38
CA SER A 254 -31.94 -31.38 0.41
C SER A 254 -32.46 -31.09 1.82
N ASP A 255 -31.80 -31.60 2.86
CA ASP A 255 -32.03 -31.22 4.26
C ASP A 255 -31.07 -30.10 4.66
N SER A 256 -31.63 -28.93 4.98
CA SER A 256 -30.85 -27.74 5.30
C SER A 256 -29.97 -27.88 6.54
N ARG A 257 -30.30 -28.79 7.45
CA ARG A 257 -29.51 -29.08 8.65
C ARG A 257 -28.15 -29.70 8.30
N ASN A 258 -28.01 -30.29 7.11
CA ASN A 258 -26.77 -30.88 6.65
C ASN A 258 -25.79 -29.84 6.08
N PHE A 259 -26.19 -28.61 5.76
CA PHE A 259 -25.34 -27.64 5.07
C PHE A 259 -24.01 -27.38 5.79
N MET A 260 -24.04 -27.09 7.10
CA MET A 260 -22.82 -26.82 7.86
C MET A 260 -21.91 -28.05 7.96
N LYS A 261 -22.50 -29.24 8.09
CA LYS A 261 -21.77 -30.51 8.12
C LYS A 261 -21.08 -30.78 6.79
N ALA A 262 -21.81 -30.64 5.68
CA ALA A 262 -21.29 -30.82 4.33
C ALA A 262 -20.18 -29.80 4.00
N GLN A 263 -20.36 -28.54 4.40
CA GLN A 263 -19.33 -27.51 4.23
C GLN A 263 -18.04 -27.86 4.98
N LYS A 264 -18.13 -28.22 6.27
CA LYS A 264 -16.97 -28.59 7.08
C LYS A 264 -16.30 -29.86 6.53
N TRP A 265 -17.09 -30.84 6.14
CA TRP A 265 -16.62 -32.08 5.53
C TRP A 265 -15.81 -31.82 4.27
N MET A 266 -16.37 -31.07 3.30
CA MET A 266 -15.68 -30.77 2.04
C MET A 266 -14.42 -29.91 2.25
N ARG A 267 -14.41 -29.00 3.23
CA ARG A 267 -13.18 -28.28 3.61
C ARG A 267 -12.09 -29.22 4.11
N ASN A 268 -12.43 -30.20 4.93
CA ASN A 268 -11.45 -31.17 5.43
C ASN A 268 -10.90 -32.06 4.30
N VAL A 269 -11.74 -32.44 3.33
CA VAL A 269 -11.27 -33.14 2.13
C VAL A 269 -10.29 -32.26 1.34
N ARG A 270 -10.58 -30.97 1.19
CA ARG A 270 -9.67 -30.05 0.51
C ARG A 270 -8.31 -29.95 1.22
N ILE A 271 -8.30 -29.82 2.55
CA ILE A 271 -7.07 -29.78 3.34
C ILE A 271 -6.21 -31.03 3.09
N PHE A 272 -6.84 -32.21 3.03
CA PHE A 272 -6.15 -33.45 2.70
C PHE A 272 -5.54 -33.40 1.28
N MET A 273 -6.32 -32.97 0.28
CA MET A 273 -5.82 -32.82 -1.10
C MET A 273 -4.61 -31.88 -1.17
N ASP A 274 -4.67 -30.73 -0.49
CA ASP A 274 -3.58 -29.77 -0.46
C ASP A 274 -2.32 -30.35 0.21
N TYR A 275 -2.48 -31.10 1.32
CA TYR A 275 -1.37 -31.78 2.00
C TYR A 275 -0.69 -32.83 1.10
N HIS A 276 -1.48 -33.60 0.36
CA HIS A 276 -0.99 -34.62 -0.56
C HIS A 276 -0.65 -34.08 -1.96
N LYS A 277 -0.76 -32.77 -2.18
CA LYS A 277 -0.53 -32.09 -3.47
C LYS A 277 -1.36 -32.67 -4.63
N ILE A 278 -2.60 -33.05 -4.33
CA ILE A 278 -3.53 -33.61 -5.30
C ILE A 278 -4.28 -32.46 -5.99
N PRO A 279 -4.14 -32.28 -7.31
CA PRO A 279 -4.82 -31.22 -8.03
C PRO A 279 -6.33 -31.48 -8.12
N VAL A 280 -7.12 -30.41 -8.16
CA VAL A 280 -8.61 -30.47 -8.18
C VAL A 280 -9.12 -31.22 -9.40
N GLU A 281 -8.42 -31.10 -10.53
CA GLU A 281 -8.78 -31.74 -11.79
C GLU A 281 -8.78 -33.27 -11.71
N ASN A 282 -8.12 -33.84 -10.69
CA ASN A 282 -7.98 -35.28 -10.51
C ASN A 282 -8.83 -35.83 -9.35
N ASP A 283 -9.58 -34.99 -8.63
CA ASP A 283 -10.20 -35.39 -7.36
C ASP A 283 -11.26 -36.48 -7.51
N VAL A 284 -12.08 -36.43 -8.56
CA VAL A 284 -13.13 -37.42 -8.84
C VAL A 284 -12.56 -38.83 -9.10
N GLN A 285 -11.35 -38.92 -9.65
CA GLN A 285 -10.72 -40.19 -10.03
C GLN A 285 -9.69 -40.68 -9.00
N ASN A 286 -9.40 -39.88 -7.98
CA ASN A 286 -8.38 -40.21 -6.99
C ASN A 286 -8.98 -41.10 -5.87
N GLU A 287 -8.61 -42.38 -5.88
CA GLU A 287 -9.10 -43.37 -4.91
C GLU A 287 -8.78 -43.01 -3.46
N GLU A 288 -7.61 -42.41 -3.19
CA GLU A 288 -7.21 -42.00 -1.84
C GLU A 288 -8.10 -40.87 -1.31
N VAL A 289 -8.39 -39.87 -2.15
CA VAL A 289 -9.28 -38.76 -1.80
C VAL A 289 -10.70 -39.26 -1.55
N LEU A 290 -11.20 -40.18 -2.38
CA LEU A 290 -12.52 -40.79 -2.19
C LEU A 290 -12.58 -41.60 -0.90
N ALA A 291 -11.58 -42.45 -0.64
CA ALA A 291 -11.49 -43.25 0.58
C ALA A 291 -11.49 -42.36 1.82
N PHE A 292 -10.63 -41.34 1.85
CA PHE A 292 -10.57 -40.36 2.93
C PHE A 292 -11.90 -39.62 3.11
N ALA A 293 -12.49 -39.12 2.03
CA ALA A 293 -13.76 -38.41 2.08
C ALA A 293 -14.88 -39.29 2.67
N HIS A 294 -14.93 -40.57 2.31
CA HIS A 294 -15.88 -41.52 2.88
C HIS A 294 -15.62 -41.80 4.37
N GLU A 295 -14.36 -41.94 4.77
CA GLU A 295 -13.94 -42.16 6.16
C GLU A 295 -14.40 -41.03 7.08
N ILE A 296 -14.15 -39.78 6.69
CA ILE A 296 -14.46 -38.60 7.52
C ILE A 296 -15.90 -38.07 7.32
N ARG A 297 -16.75 -38.81 6.62
CA ARG A 297 -18.12 -38.37 6.30
C ARG A 297 -18.95 -38.22 7.59
N PRO A 298 -19.51 -37.03 7.87
CA PRO A 298 -20.36 -36.85 9.03
C PRO A 298 -21.70 -37.57 8.86
N GLU A 299 -22.34 -37.92 9.97
CA GLU A 299 -23.73 -38.38 9.94
C GLU A 299 -24.65 -37.28 9.41
N MET A 300 -25.32 -37.56 8.31
CA MET A 300 -26.24 -36.65 7.62
C MET A 300 -27.56 -37.35 7.34
N ARG A 301 -28.65 -36.61 7.54
CA ARG A 301 -30.00 -37.14 7.32
C ARG A 301 -30.31 -37.14 5.83
N ARG A 302 -30.87 -38.21 5.30
CA ARG A 302 -31.53 -38.15 4.00
C ARG A 302 -32.89 -37.49 4.20
N LYS A 303 -33.31 -36.71 3.21
CA LYS A 303 -34.68 -36.22 3.18
C LYS A 303 -35.52 -37.40 2.69
N ASP A 304 -36.36 -37.92 3.58
CA ASP A 304 -37.38 -38.92 3.23
C ASP A 304 -38.38 -38.35 2.21
#